data_AF-A0A7C7Q2G9-F1
#
_entry.id   AF-A0A7C7Q2G9-F1
#
_cell.length_a   1.000
_cell.length_b   1.000
_cell.length_c   1.000
_cell.angle_alpha   90.00
_cell.angle_beta   90.00
_cell.angle_gamma   90.00
#
_symmetry.space_group_name_H-M   'P 1'
#
loop_
_entity.id
_entity.type
_entity.pdbx_description
1 polymer ?
#
loop_
_entity_poly.entity_id
_entity_poly.type
_entity_poly.pdbx_seq_one_letter_code
_entity_poly.pdbx_strand_id
1 'polypeptide(L)'
;MSLYSQTASPATLWPEPIERVWQMLPSGWERDGRFKRPDITISDRLFIGATVNIPREQRPWGVITWLADAFQTSRQTIYTIGERTREGLLSTNGRYGQEEKTPPVAPPSSEVSTIAVTEERLKRTILTLVLPGGVPLRPMQECLRVAFDMSPSLGYLSQLINEAGRRAGQILDEIDYSPLGEIVLARDETFFDDLAFLVAVEPHSYVLLSGDVEEGCDGESWGVRLAMDHGTRGLRIVGLAEDAARYYSPSLQEAASLLGEEFSVPVQKDVWHVLARAGQTVIDVERMALRKLGQAEAQGQALEGAPWDEAAFYAWADADEEAEALVAMSGELRFWVGCLYDALEIVDGRSGEIRDREINQWLLDETIQGLRQLDHPRIRSLVTYLEGQRQELLTFLDWLEVRMIPWRRWSARVFPDERERAFFQATVARAWRLSRALVNGHAGFR
;
A
#
# COMPACT_ATOMS: atom_id res chain seq x y z
N MET A 1 12.50 -42.06 48.82
CA MET A 1 12.07 -42.58 47.51
C MET A 1 11.78 -41.38 46.63
N SER A 2 12.74 -41.02 45.79
CA SER A 2 12.56 -40.09 44.67
C SER A 2 12.10 -40.90 43.45
N LEU A 3 11.27 -40.29 42.58
CA LEU A 3 10.81 -40.70 41.21
C LEU A 3 9.38 -40.13 41.08
N TYR A 4 9.02 -39.11 40.30
CA TYR A 4 9.54 -38.50 39.08
C TYR A 4 9.27 -36.98 39.13
N SER A 5 10.29 -36.15 38.92
CA SER A 5 10.09 -34.76 38.49
C SER A 5 9.78 -34.76 37.01
N GLN A 6 8.56 -34.36 36.66
CA GLN A 6 8.13 -34.12 35.29
C GLN A 6 8.94 -32.93 34.75
N THR A 7 10.00 -33.19 33.99
CA THR A 7 10.66 -32.17 33.18
C THR A 7 9.71 -31.78 32.06
N ALA A 8 8.94 -30.71 32.28
CA ALA A 8 8.39 -29.95 31.17
C ALA A 8 9.55 -29.63 30.22
N SER A 9 9.41 -30.01 28.95
CA SER A 9 10.32 -29.55 27.89
C SER A 9 10.36 -28.03 27.99
N PRO A 10 11.54 -27.39 28.08
CA PRO A 10 11.60 -25.95 28.05
C PRO A 10 10.96 -25.53 26.74
N ALA A 11 9.85 -24.81 26.83
CA ALA A 11 9.25 -24.14 25.69
C ALA A 11 10.37 -23.34 25.03
N THR A 12 10.73 -23.71 23.80
CA THR A 12 11.66 -22.95 22.99
C THR A 12 11.02 -21.58 22.79
N LEU A 13 11.41 -20.60 23.61
CA LEU A 13 10.94 -19.22 23.53
C LEU A 13 11.43 -18.67 22.19
N TRP A 14 10.51 -18.68 21.22
CA TRP A 14 10.76 -18.32 19.84
C TRP A 14 10.49 -16.82 19.66
N PRO A 15 11.45 -16.01 19.21
CA PRO A 15 11.13 -14.65 18.82
C PRO A 15 10.53 -14.70 17.41
N GLU A 16 9.22 -14.52 17.37
CA GLU A 16 8.40 -14.26 16.17
C GLU A 16 9.06 -13.37 15.09
N PRO A 17 9.91 -12.35 15.43
CA PRO A 17 10.60 -11.55 14.42
C PRO A 17 11.55 -12.34 13.49
N ILE A 18 12.23 -13.39 13.96
CA ILE A 18 13.25 -14.10 13.15
C ILE A 18 12.59 -14.94 12.06
N GLU A 19 11.48 -15.62 12.38
CA GLU A 19 10.73 -16.42 11.43
C GLU A 19 10.03 -15.57 10.38
N ARG A 20 9.47 -14.42 10.77
CA ARG A 20 8.90 -13.46 9.82
C ARG A 20 9.94 -12.98 8.81
N VAL A 21 11.15 -12.64 9.27
CA VAL A 21 12.24 -12.23 8.36
C VAL A 21 12.64 -13.38 7.42
N TRP A 22 12.70 -14.63 7.92
CA TRP A 22 12.97 -15.80 7.08
C TRP A 22 11.90 -16.02 6.00
N GLN A 23 10.61 -15.94 6.35
CA GLN A 23 9.49 -16.07 5.40
C GLN A 23 9.47 -14.95 4.35
N MET A 24 10.10 -13.81 4.63
CA MET A 24 10.24 -12.69 3.70
C MET A 24 11.42 -12.82 2.73
N LEU A 25 12.32 -13.79 2.92
CA LEU A 25 13.45 -13.99 2.02
C LEU A 25 12.97 -14.44 0.62
N PRO A 26 13.57 -13.93 -0.46
CA PRO A 26 13.20 -14.35 -1.81
C PRO A 26 13.45 -15.85 -1.99
N SER A 27 12.41 -16.62 -2.29
CA SER A 27 12.53 -18.03 -2.63
C SER A 27 12.98 -18.17 -4.09
N GLY A 28 14.07 -18.90 -4.32
CA GLY A 28 14.59 -19.13 -5.67
C GLY A 28 15.91 -19.88 -5.68
N TRP A 29 16.19 -20.55 -6.79
CA TRP A 29 17.51 -21.11 -7.04
C TRP A 29 18.38 -20.04 -7.69
N GLU A 30 19.42 -19.58 -7.01
CA GLU A 30 20.46 -18.78 -7.68
C GLU A 30 21.30 -19.69 -8.57
N ARG A 31 21.35 -19.39 -9.88
CA ARG A 31 22.21 -20.10 -10.84
C ARG A 31 23.70 -19.75 -10.71
N ASP A 32 24.11 -19.05 -9.66
CA ASP A 32 25.50 -18.69 -9.46
C ASP A 32 26.24 -19.88 -8.83
N GLY A 33 26.91 -20.68 -9.66
CA GLY A 33 27.56 -21.96 -9.32
C GLY A 33 28.76 -21.87 -8.37
N ARG A 34 28.85 -20.82 -7.56
CA ARG A 34 29.99 -20.52 -6.68
C ARG A 34 29.88 -21.15 -5.29
N PHE A 35 28.68 -21.61 -4.89
CA PHE A 35 28.45 -22.21 -3.57
C PHE A 35 28.20 -23.72 -3.64
N LYS A 36 28.77 -24.48 -2.69
CA LYS A 36 28.57 -25.94 -2.57
C LYS A 36 27.10 -26.35 -2.32
N ARG A 37 26.27 -25.43 -1.81
CA ARG A 37 24.84 -25.61 -1.57
C ARG A 37 24.10 -24.48 -2.30
N PRO A 38 23.79 -24.65 -3.60
CA PRO A 38 23.11 -23.61 -4.40
C PRO A 38 21.65 -23.40 -3.98
N ASP A 39 21.08 -24.37 -3.26
CA ASP A 39 19.78 -24.32 -2.60
C ASP A 39 19.74 -23.39 -1.37
N ILE A 40 20.91 -23.00 -0.85
CA ILE A 40 21.03 -21.97 0.20
C ILE A 40 21.61 -20.72 -0.47
N THR A 41 20.72 -19.80 -0.85
CA THR A 41 21.02 -18.58 -1.62
C THR A 41 21.90 -17.60 -0.86
N ILE A 42 22.37 -16.54 -1.52
CA ILE A 42 23.10 -15.46 -0.82
C ILE A 42 22.25 -14.81 0.27
N SER A 43 20.95 -14.61 0.02
CA SER A 43 20.00 -14.03 0.98
C SER A 43 19.87 -14.93 2.21
N ASP A 44 19.75 -16.24 2.01
CA ASP A 44 19.70 -17.22 3.09
C ASP A 44 20.99 -17.21 3.92
N ARG A 45 22.16 -17.10 3.25
CA ARG A 45 23.47 -17.07 3.92
C ARG A 45 23.67 -15.79 4.73
N LEU A 46 23.17 -14.65 4.25
CA LEU A 46 23.20 -13.39 4.97
C LEU A 46 22.27 -13.44 6.19
N PHE A 47 21.07 -14.01 6.04
CA PHE A 47 20.13 -14.21 7.15
C PHE A 47 20.66 -15.17 8.22
N ILE A 48 21.17 -16.32 7.82
CA ILE A 48 21.88 -17.26 8.71
C ILE A 48 23.04 -16.53 9.38
N GLY A 49 23.82 -15.76 8.61
CA GLY A 49 24.94 -14.97 9.10
C GLY A 49 24.54 -13.98 10.20
N ALA A 50 23.53 -13.16 9.96
CA ALA A 50 23.03 -12.20 10.92
C ALA A 50 22.57 -12.89 12.21
N THR A 51 21.80 -13.97 12.08
CA THR A 51 21.23 -14.71 13.22
C THR A 51 22.32 -15.43 14.04
N VAL A 52 23.29 -16.05 13.38
CA VAL A 52 24.41 -16.76 14.02
C VAL A 52 25.42 -15.80 14.64
N ASN A 53 25.43 -14.51 14.26
CA ASN A 53 26.33 -13.51 14.84
C ASN A 53 25.68 -12.64 15.93
N ILE A 54 24.41 -12.86 16.29
CA ILE A 54 23.81 -12.28 17.51
C ILE A 54 24.64 -12.74 18.73
N PRO A 55 25.05 -11.82 19.64
CA PRO A 55 25.78 -12.18 20.85
C PRO A 55 25.11 -13.32 21.61
N ARG A 56 25.90 -14.24 22.17
CA ARG A 56 25.38 -15.51 22.70
C ARG A 56 24.34 -15.32 23.79
N GLU A 57 24.49 -14.27 24.59
CA GLU A 57 23.60 -13.84 25.66
C GLU A 57 22.26 -13.27 25.17
N GLN A 58 22.20 -12.79 23.92
CA GLN A 58 21.00 -12.26 23.27
C GLN A 58 20.39 -13.23 22.25
N ARG A 59 21.15 -14.28 21.90
CA ARG A 59 20.72 -15.24 20.90
C ARG A 59 19.64 -16.16 21.48
N PRO A 60 18.49 -16.28 20.81
CA PRO A 60 17.41 -17.14 21.28
C PRO A 60 17.86 -18.59 21.39
N TRP A 61 17.49 -19.23 22.50
CA TRP A 61 17.82 -20.63 22.71
C TRP A 61 17.13 -21.51 21.66
N GLY A 62 17.86 -22.44 21.06
CA GLY A 62 17.33 -23.34 20.02
C GLY A 62 17.37 -22.80 18.57
N VAL A 63 17.67 -21.51 18.35
CA VAL A 63 17.63 -20.90 17.00
C VAL A 63 18.57 -21.58 15.99
N ILE A 64 19.71 -22.11 16.45
CA ILE A 64 20.66 -22.82 15.58
C ILE A 64 20.13 -24.19 15.15
N THR A 65 19.41 -24.87 16.03
CA THR A 65 18.76 -26.14 15.71
C THR A 65 17.66 -25.91 14.69
N TRP A 66 16.83 -24.90 14.92
CA TRP A 66 15.79 -24.54 13.96
C TRP A 66 16.34 -24.11 12.59
N LEU A 67 17.40 -23.28 12.54
CA LEU A 67 18.02 -22.92 11.25
C LEU A 67 18.51 -24.16 10.50
N ALA A 68 19.05 -25.14 11.23
CA ALA A 68 19.47 -26.41 10.63
C ALA A 68 18.29 -27.19 10.05
N ASP A 69 17.15 -27.21 10.76
CA ASP A 69 15.93 -27.88 10.30
C ASP A 69 15.29 -27.14 9.11
N ALA A 70 15.13 -25.82 9.21
CA ALA A 70 14.51 -24.96 8.18
C ALA A 70 15.27 -25.01 6.84
N PHE A 71 16.60 -25.00 6.88
CA PHE A 71 17.45 -25.11 5.68
C PHE A 71 17.87 -26.55 5.34
N GLN A 72 17.28 -27.55 6.01
CA GLN A 72 17.58 -28.98 5.83
C GLN A 72 19.09 -29.25 5.73
N THR A 73 19.83 -28.80 6.75
CA THR A 73 21.28 -28.87 6.79
C THR A 73 21.77 -29.16 8.21
N SER A 74 23.08 -29.33 8.38
CA SER A 74 23.64 -29.58 9.71
C SER A 74 23.84 -28.28 10.49
N ARG A 75 23.75 -28.34 11.83
CA ARG A 75 24.14 -27.22 12.71
C ARG A 75 25.58 -26.75 12.45
N GLN A 76 26.47 -27.66 12.07
CA GLN A 76 27.84 -27.33 11.69
C GLN A 76 27.88 -26.47 10.42
N THR A 77 27.02 -26.75 9.43
CA THR A 77 26.88 -25.93 8.23
C THR A 77 26.39 -24.53 8.59
N ILE A 78 25.39 -24.41 9.47
CA ILE A 78 24.87 -23.13 9.97
C ILE A 78 25.98 -22.29 10.62
N TYR A 79 26.77 -22.88 11.52
CA TYR A 79 27.92 -22.19 12.12
C TYR A 79 28.98 -21.80 11.08
N THR A 80 29.26 -22.67 10.11
CA THR A 80 30.23 -22.39 9.05
C THR A 80 29.80 -21.22 8.18
N ILE A 81 28.51 -21.12 7.85
CA ILE A 81 27.96 -19.96 7.14
C ILE A 81 28.08 -18.71 7.99
N GLY A 82 27.70 -18.79 9.28
CA GLY A 82 27.81 -17.66 10.21
C GLY A 82 29.23 -17.09 10.31
N GLU A 83 30.23 -17.96 10.44
CA GLU A 83 31.63 -17.55 10.53
C GLU A 83 32.12 -16.91 9.22
N ARG A 84 31.78 -17.49 8.06
CA ARG A 84 32.16 -16.92 6.76
C ARG A 84 31.51 -15.57 6.50
N THR A 85 30.25 -15.40 6.89
CA THR A 85 29.57 -14.10 6.78
C THR A 85 30.24 -13.07 7.67
N ARG A 86 30.61 -13.44 8.91
CA ARG A 86 31.37 -12.59 9.84
C ARG A 86 32.73 -12.19 9.26
N GLU A 87 33.49 -13.16 8.75
CA GLU A 87 34.78 -12.92 8.09
C GLU A 87 34.64 -11.99 6.88
N GLY A 88 33.63 -12.21 6.03
CA GLY A 88 33.38 -11.40 4.84
C GLY A 88 32.98 -9.94 5.17
N LEU A 89 32.19 -9.74 6.23
CA LEU A 89 31.80 -8.41 6.69
C LEU A 89 32.94 -7.66 7.39
N LEU A 90 33.82 -8.38 8.09
CA LEU A 90 34.97 -7.80 8.80
C LEU A 90 36.22 -7.66 7.92
N SER A 91 36.30 -8.35 6.79
CA SER A 91 37.37 -8.16 5.82
C SER A 91 37.17 -6.84 5.08
N THR A 92 37.88 -5.79 5.50
CA THR A 92 38.01 -4.50 4.80
C THR A 92 38.73 -4.58 3.45
N ASN A 93 39.12 -5.78 3.02
CA ASN A 93 39.73 -6.05 1.71
C ASN A 93 38.95 -7.16 1.01
N GLY A 94 38.36 -6.81 -0.14
CA GLY A 94 37.43 -7.64 -0.91
C GLY A 94 37.95 -9.06 -1.23
N ARG A 95 37.02 -10.01 -1.17
CA ARG A 95 37.18 -11.38 -1.66
C ARG A 95 36.21 -11.70 -2.80
N TYR A 96 36.08 -10.80 -3.77
CA TYR A 96 35.94 -11.21 -5.17
C TYR A 96 37.35 -11.43 -5.72
N GLY A 97 37.96 -12.54 -5.32
CA GLY A 97 39.27 -12.99 -5.76
C GLY A 97 39.16 -14.37 -6.37
N GLN A 98 38.60 -14.45 -7.57
CA GLN A 98 39.10 -15.43 -8.54
C GLN A 98 40.09 -14.69 -9.42
N GLU A 99 41.31 -15.22 -9.48
CA GLU A 99 42.36 -14.82 -10.42
C GLU A 99 41.90 -15.11 -11.85
N GLU A 100 41.05 -14.25 -12.41
CA GLU A 100 41.17 -13.98 -13.84
C GLU A 100 42.45 -13.16 -14.01
N LYS A 101 43.39 -13.69 -14.78
CA LYS A 101 44.61 -13.01 -15.21
C LYS A 101 44.25 -11.72 -15.94
N THR A 102 44.01 -10.67 -15.18
CA THR A 102 43.99 -9.31 -15.68
C THR A 102 45.43 -8.94 -16.02
N PRO A 103 45.71 -8.41 -17.22
CA PRO A 103 47.05 -7.91 -17.54
C PRO A 103 47.47 -6.90 -16.47
N PRO A 104 48.78 -6.73 -16.21
CA PRO A 104 49.27 -5.92 -15.10
C PRO A 104 48.63 -4.53 -15.19
N VAL A 105 47.75 -4.24 -14.22
CA VAL A 105 47.19 -2.91 -14.04
C VAL A 105 48.39 -2.03 -13.73
N ALA A 106 48.70 -1.11 -14.64
CA ALA A 106 49.65 -0.03 -14.40
C ALA A 106 49.36 0.58 -13.02
N PRO A 107 50.38 1.07 -12.28
CA PRO A 107 50.14 1.78 -11.02
C PRO A 107 48.98 2.75 -11.22
N PRO A 108 47.99 2.83 -10.29
CA PRO A 108 46.85 3.71 -10.47
C PRO A 108 47.42 5.06 -10.84
N SER A 109 47.13 5.53 -12.05
CA SER A 109 47.56 6.85 -12.46
C SER A 109 47.07 7.77 -11.34
N SER A 110 47.98 8.55 -10.78
CA SER A 110 47.68 9.60 -9.80
C SER A 110 46.80 10.71 -10.40
N GLU A 111 46.19 10.45 -11.55
CA GLU A 111 45.11 11.22 -12.14
C GLU A 111 43.83 10.82 -11.44
N VAL A 112 43.62 11.38 -10.24
CA VAL A 112 42.27 11.53 -9.70
C VAL A 112 41.46 12.18 -10.82
N SER A 113 40.51 11.44 -11.40
CA SER A 113 39.65 11.98 -12.44
C SER A 113 38.83 13.10 -11.82
N THR A 114 39.29 14.35 -11.97
CA THR A 114 38.56 15.52 -11.52
C THR A 114 37.30 15.63 -12.37
N ILE A 115 36.16 15.34 -11.75
CA ILE A 115 34.87 15.54 -12.36
C ILE A 115 34.58 17.04 -12.34
N ALA A 116 34.60 17.68 -13.51
CA ALA A 116 34.22 19.08 -13.60
C ALA A 116 32.73 19.27 -13.25
N VAL A 117 32.44 20.16 -12.30
CA VAL A 117 31.08 20.61 -12.02
C VAL A 117 30.71 21.67 -13.04
N THR A 118 30.10 21.23 -14.14
CA THR A 118 29.56 22.14 -15.15
C THR A 118 28.25 22.76 -14.67
N GLU A 119 27.85 23.87 -15.29
CA GLU A 119 26.56 24.52 -15.01
C GLU A 119 25.38 23.56 -15.22
N GLU A 120 25.40 22.78 -16.31
CA GLU A 120 24.37 21.77 -16.60
C GLU A 120 24.33 20.67 -15.54
N ARG A 121 25.49 20.23 -15.04
CA ARG A 121 25.54 19.24 -13.96
C ARG A 121 24.93 19.81 -12.68
N LEU A 122 25.28 21.05 -12.33
CA LEU A 122 24.73 21.73 -11.16
C LEU A 122 23.20 21.83 -11.26
N LYS A 123 22.67 22.32 -12.40
CA LYS A 123 21.21 22.42 -12.63
C LYS A 123 20.53 21.06 -12.53
N ARG A 124 21.07 20.02 -13.18
CA ARG A 124 20.52 18.67 -13.10
C ARG A 124 20.53 18.11 -11.68
N THR A 125 21.60 18.33 -10.91
CA THR A 125 21.64 17.91 -9.52
C THR A 125 20.63 18.66 -8.67
N ILE A 126 20.48 19.98 -8.85
CA ILE A 126 19.44 20.77 -8.17
C ILE A 126 18.05 20.18 -8.44
N LEU A 127 17.72 19.95 -9.72
CA LEU A 127 16.43 19.38 -10.11
C LEU A 127 16.24 17.95 -9.60
N THR A 128 17.32 17.16 -9.52
CA THR A 128 17.28 15.79 -8.97
C THR A 128 17.05 15.79 -7.45
N LEU A 129 17.64 16.76 -6.74
CA LEU A 129 17.41 16.97 -5.32
C LEU A 129 15.96 17.40 -5.05
N VAL A 130 15.31 18.11 -5.97
CA VAL A 130 13.86 18.36 -5.90
C VAL A 130 13.08 17.08 -6.21
N LEU A 131 13.29 16.47 -7.37
CA LEU A 131 12.57 15.29 -7.84
C LEU A 131 13.56 14.27 -8.43
N PRO A 132 13.70 13.07 -7.86
CA PRO A 132 12.84 12.48 -6.82
C PRO A 132 13.27 12.80 -5.38
N GLY A 133 14.28 13.65 -5.16
CA GLY A 133 14.92 13.79 -3.84
C GLY A 133 14.07 14.41 -2.72
N GLY A 134 13.06 15.22 -3.03
CA GLY A 134 12.19 15.88 -2.03
C GLY A 134 12.93 16.84 -1.09
N VAL A 135 14.10 17.36 -1.49
CA VAL A 135 14.99 18.13 -0.61
C VAL A 135 14.57 19.61 -0.57
N PRO A 136 14.27 20.18 0.61
CA PRO A 136 13.97 21.61 0.74
C PRO A 136 15.19 22.49 0.41
N LEU A 137 14.97 23.77 0.07
CA LEU A 137 16.02 24.67 -0.45
C LEU A 137 17.26 24.80 0.45
N ARG A 138 17.09 24.89 1.78
CA ARG A 138 18.21 25.05 2.71
C ARG A 138 19.06 23.78 2.84
N PRO A 139 18.49 22.59 3.12
CA PRO A 139 19.22 21.32 3.00
C PRO A 139 19.87 21.12 1.62
N MET A 140 19.22 21.56 0.53
CA MET A 140 19.77 21.47 -0.82
C MET A 140 21.06 22.27 -0.97
N GLN A 141 21.13 23.51 -0.44
CA GLN A 141 22.37 24.29 -0.43
C GLN A 141 23.50 23.53 0.28
N GLU A 142 23.21 22.87 1.39
CA GLU A 142 24.18 22.08 2.14
C GLU A 142 24.66 20.86 1.34
N CYS A 143 23.75 20.15 0.67
CA CYS A 143 24.12 19.06 -0.24
C CYS A 143 25.06 19.54 -1.35
N LEU A 144 24.78 20.69 -1.97
CA LEU A 144 25.61 21.22 -3.06
C LEU A 144 26.97 21.71 -2.55
N ARG A 145 27.00 22.27 -1.33
CA ARG A 145 28.25 22.70 -0.69
C ARG A 145 29.15 21.51 -0.41
N VAL A 146 28.61 20.43 0.13
CA VAL A 146 29.40 19.22 0.46
C VAL A 146 29.78 18.44 -0.80
N ALA A 147 28.87 18.33 -1.78
CA ALA A 147 29.10 17.51 -2.96
C ALA A 147 29.98 18.19 -4.01
N PHE A 148 29.88 19.52 -4.16
CA PHE A 148 30.48 20.28 -5.26
C PHE A 148 31.29 21.50 -4.81
N ASP A 149 31.46 21.74 -3.50
CA ASP A 149 32.06 22.96 -2.96
C ASP A 149 31.36 24.26 -3.47
N MET A 150 30.08 24.13 -3.82
CA MET A 150 29.25 25.21 -4.37
C MET A 150 28.16 25.62 -3.38
N SER A 151 27.98 26.92 -3.19
CA SER A 151 26.91 27.48 -2.34
C SER A 151 26.00 28.44 -3.12
N PRO A 152 25.16 27.95 -4.07
CA PRO A 152 24.22 28.82 -4.76
C PRO A 152 23.26 29.48 -3.78
N SER A 153 22.81 30.71 -4.05
CA SER A 153 21.87 31.41 -3.18
C SER A 153 20.49 30.74 -3.19
N LEU A 154 19.71 30.91 -2.12
CA LEU A 154 18.32 30.42 -2.07
C LEU A 154 17.47 31.01 -3.20
N GLY A 155 17.71 32.28 -3.57
CA GLY A 155 17.05 32.94 -4.68
C GLY A 155 17.36 32.28 -6.02
N TYR A 156 18.63 31.91 -6.26
CA TYR A 156 19.02 31.17 -7.47
C TYR A 156 18.34 29.80 -7.53
N LEU A 157 18.33 29.05 -6.42
CA LEU A 157 17.69 27.73 -6.37
C LEU A 157 16.19 27.85 -6.65
N SER A 158 15.51 28.78 -5.97
CA SER A 158 14.07 29.03 -6.16
C SER A 158 13.75 29.45 -7.60
N GLN A 159 14.53 30.37 -8.17
CA GLN A 159 14.33 30.81 -9.54
C GLN A 159 14.50 29.66 -10.54
N LEU A 160 15.56 28.86 -10.40
CA LEU A 160 15.81 27.72 -11.27
C LEU A 160 14.68 26.68 -11.20
N ILE A 161 14.18 26.38 -10.00
CA ILE A 161 13.08 25.43 -9.80
C ILE A 161 11.79 25.96 -10.44
N ASN A 162 11.47 27.24 -10.25
CA ASN A 162 10.29 27.87 -10.85
C ASN A 162 10.39 27.95 -12.38
N GLU A 163 11.56 28.24 -12.93
CA GLU A 163 11.81 28.22 -14.37
C GLU A 163 11.65 26.81 -14.95
N ALA A 164 12.20 25.79 -14.28
CA ALA A 164 12.03 24.41 -14.67
C ALA A 164 10.57 23.96 -14.60
N GLY A 165 9.84 24.37 -13.56
CA GLY A 165 8.40 24.11 -13.41
C GLY A 165 7.57 24.72 -14.54
N ARG A 166 7.80 26.00 -14.89
CA ARG A 166 7.14 26.64 -16.04
C ARG A 166 7.43 25.92 -17.35
N ARG A 167 8.69 25.52 -17.56
CA ARG A 167 9.08 24.75 -18.76
C ARG A 167 8.42 23.38 -18.78
N ALA A 168 8.28 22.71 -17.64
CA ALA A 168 7.57 21.44 -17.54
C ALA A 168 6.09 21.63 -17.92
N GLY A 169 5.44 22.69 -17.45
CA GLY A 169 4.08 23.05 -17.87
C GLY A 169 3.95 23.24 -19.39
N GLN A 170 4.86 23.98 -20.00
CA GLN A 170 4.90 24.15 -21.47
C GLN A 170 5.05 22.82 -22.21
N ILE A 171 5.89 21.92 -21.73
CA ILE A 171 6.05 20.58 -22.32
C ILE A 171 4.76 19.78 -22.17
N LEU A 172 4.15 19.79 -20.98
CA LEU A 172 2.85 19.15 -20.75
C LEU A 172 1.79 19.72 -21.71
N ASP A 173 1.86 21.01 -22.03
CA ASP A 173 0.94 21.66 -22.96
C ASP A 173 1.08 21.21 -24.43
N GLU A 174 2.24 20.70 -24.80
CA GLU A 174 2.54 20.22 -26.14
C GLU A 174 2.21 18.72 -26.33
N ILE A 175 1.83 18.00 -25.27
CA ILE A 175 1.55 16.55 -25.36
C ILE A 175 0.24 16.29 -26.10
N ASP A 176 0.31 15.52 -27.17
CA ASP A 176 -0.87 14.97 -27.86
C ASP A 176 -1.44 13.76 -27.08
N TYR A 177 -2.67 13.90 -26.60
CA TYR A 177 -3.38 12.87 -25.86
C TYR A 177 -4.26 11.98 -26.76
N SER A 178 -4.29 12.22 -28.07
CA SER A 178 -5.09 11.42 -29.02
C SER A 178 -4.82 9.92 -28.97
N PRO A 179 -3.59 9.41 -28.66
CA PRO A 179 -3.35 7.98 -28.53
C PRO A 179 -4.08 7.32 -27.34
N LEU A 180 -4.51 8.09 -26.34
CA LEU A 180 -5.29 7.59 -25.22
C LEU A 180 -6.74 7.26 -25.62
N GLY A 181 -7.30 8.03 -26.56
CA GLY A 181 -8.67 7.84 -27.06
C GLY A 181 -9.72 8.05 -25.98
N GLU A 182 -10.54 7.02 -25.72
CA GLU A 182 -11.59 7.04 -24.70
C GLU A 182 -11.04 6.58 -23.34
N ILE A 183 -11.17 7.44 -22.33
CA ILE A 183 -10.57 7.23 -21.01
C ILE A 183 -11.58 7.30 -19.86
N VAL A 184 -11.27 6.59 -18.78
CA VAL A 184 -11.80 6.92 -17.45
C VAL A 184 -10.82 7.90 -16.82
N LEU A 185 -11.30 9.06 -16.37
CA LEU A 185 -10.45 10.06 -15.73
C LEU A 185 -10.53 9.90 -14.21
N ALA A 186 -9.40 9.62 -13.56
CA ALA A 186 -9.29 9.71 -12.12
C ALA A 186 -9.06 11.17 -11.72
N ARG A 187 -9.81 11.69 -10.75
CA ARG A 187 -9.69 13.05 -10.24
C ARG A 187 -9.52 13.01 -8.74
N ASP A 188 -8.62 13.82 -8.23
CA ASP A 188 -8.32 13.96 -6.80
C ASP A 188 -7.74 15.33 -6.50
N GLU A 189 -7.72 15.71 -5.24
CA GLU A 189 -7.15 16.96 -4.77
C GLU A 189 -6.20 16.76 -3.58
N THR A 190 -5.17 17.59 -3.51
CA THR A 190 -4.35 17.72 -2.31
C THR A 190 -4.27 19.16 -1.87
N PHE A 191 -4.22 19.38 -0.56
CA PHE A 191 -4.17 20.72 0.01
C PHE A 191 -2.77 21.04 0.51
N PHE A 192 -2.23 22.20 0.13
CA PHE A 192 -0.94 22.68 0.60
C PHE A 192 -0.94 24.21 0.70
N ASP A 193 -0.61 24.73 1.89
CA ASP A 193 -0.51 26.18 2.17
C ASP A 193 -1.74 26.98 1.74
N ASP A 194 -2.93 26.54 2.19
CA ASP A 194 -4.25 27.07 1.85
C ASP A 194 -4.64 26.98 0.35
N LEU A 195 -3.81 26.34 -0.48
CA LEU A 195 -4.11 26.09 -1.89
C LEU A 195 -4.60 24.66 -2.11
N ALA A 196 -5.50 24.49 -3.07
CA ALA A 196 -5.96 23.21 -3.57
C ALA A 196 -5.22 22.87 -4.87
N PHE A 197 -4.62 21.69 -4.91
CA PHE A 197 -3.98 21.15 -6.09
C PHE A 197 -4.94 20.15 -6.71
N LEU A 198 -5.56 20.51 -7.83
CA LEU A 198 -6.51 19.68 -8.56
C LEU A 198 -5.73 18.84 -9.57
N VAL A 199 -5.83 17.52 -9.46
CA VAL A 199 -5.04 16.60 -10.28
C VAL A 199 -5.95 15.64 -11.01
N ALA A 200 -5.74 15.49 -12.32
CA ALA A 200 -6.43 14.49 -13.12
C ALA A 200 -5.46 13.52 -13.80
N VAL A 201 -5.73 12.23 -13.66
CA VAL A 201 -4.85 11.14 -14.11
C VAL A 201 -5.66 10.09 -14.87
N GLU A 202 -5.12 9.59 -15.96
CA GLU A 202 -5.65 8.39 -16.61
C GLU A 202 -5.07 7.15 -15.90
N PRO A 203 -5.89 6.34 -15.21
CA PRO A 203 -5.41 5.34 -14.25
C PRO A 203 -4.76 4.12 -14.89
N HIS A 204 -4.93 3.88 -16.20
CA HIS A 204 -4.29 2.75 -16.89
C HIS A 204 -2.82 3.01 -17.21
N SER A 205 -2.53 4.19 -17.75
CA SER A 205 -1.20 4.63 -18.21
C SER A 205 -0.46 5.48 -17.18
N TYR A 206 -1.17 5.97 -16.16
CA TYR A 206 -0.70 6.96 -15.19
C TYR A 206 -0.28 8.29 -15.81
N VAL A 207 -0.78 8.59 -17.01
CA VAL A 207 -0.59 9.91 -17.61
C VAL A 207 -1.32 10.93 -16.76
N LEU A 208 -0.58 11.95 -16.31
CA LEU A 208 -1.15 13.13 -15.68
C LEU A 208 -1.68 14.04 -16.80
N LEU A 209 -3.00 14.19 -16.85
CA LEU A 209 -3.67 15.04 -17.84
C LEU A 209 -3.55 16.50 -17.43
N SER A 210 -3.76 16.75 -16.13
CA SER A 210 -3.85 18.08 -15.56
C SER A 210 -3.42 18.12 -14.10
N GLY A 211 -2.99 19.31 -13.67
CA GLY A 211 -2.39 19.56 -12.38
C GLY A 211 -2.37 21.06 -12.12
N ASP A 212 -3.46 21.58 -11.58
CA ASP A 212 -3.69 23.01 -11.40
C ASP A 212 -3.74 23.37 -9.93
N VAL A 213 -3.37 24.62 -9.62
CA VAL A 213 -3.33 25.13 -8.24
C VAL A 213 -4.34 26.25 -8.12
N GLU A 214 -5.31 26.06 -7.25
CA GLU A 214 -6.45 26.94 -7.04
C GLU A 214 -6.47 27.45 -5.59
N GLU A 215 -7.05 28.63 -5.37
CA GLU A 215 -7.28 29.17 -4.01
C GLU A 215 -8.42 28.43 -3.28
N GLY A 216 -9.22 27.64 -4.01
CA GLY A 216 -10.34 26.89 -3.48
C GLY A 216 -10.58 25.60 -4.24
N CYS A 217 -11.38 24.71 -3.64
CA CYS A 217 -11.82 23.47 -4.25
C CYS A 217 -13.34 23.38 -4.16
N ASP A 218 -14.01 23.72 -5.26
CA ASP A 218 -15.46 23.69 -5.36
C ASP A 218 -15.93 23.10 -6.70
N GLY A 219 -17.26 23.08 -6.88
CA GLY A 219 -17.87 22.52 -8.08
C GLY A 219 -17.55 23.32 -9.34
N GLU A 220 -17.36 24.64 -9.22
CA GLU A 220 -17.05 25.51 -10.35
C GLU A 220 -15.63 25.27 -10.85
N SER A 221 -14.64 25.34 -9.95
CA SER A 221 -13.24 25.06 -10.28
C SER A 221 -13.06 23.69 -10.94
N TRP A 222 -13.66 22.64 -10.35
CA TRP A 222 -13.59 21.30 -10.93
C TRP A 222 -14.38 21.16 -12.23
N GLY A 223 -15.50 21.88 -12.37
CA GLY A 223 -16.34 21.84 -13.56
C GLY A 223 -15.65 22.46 -14.77
N VAL A 224 -15.02 23.62 -14.56
CA VAL A 224 -14.17 24.29 -15.56
C VAL A 224 -13.03 23.36 -15.96
N ARG A 225 -12.31 22.77 -15.00
CA ARG A 225 -11.20 21.84 -15.30
C ARG A 225 -11.68 20.65 -16.12
N LEU A 226 -12.80 20.06 -15.73
CA LEU A 226 -13.34 18.90 -16.42
C LEU A 226 -13.79 19.22 -17.86
N ALA A 227 -14.41 20.38 -18.06
CA ALA A 227 -14.76 20.87 -19.39
C ALA A 227 -13.52 21.18 -20.24
N MET A 228 -12.45 21.70 -19.63
CA MET A 228 -11.18 21.90 -20.30
C MET A 228 -10.50 20.57 -20.65
N ASP A 229 -10.53 19.57 -19.79
CA ASP A 229 -9.93 18.25 -20.07
C ASP A 229 -10.73 17.49 -21.13
N HIS A 230 -12.05 17.58 -21.12
CA HIS A 230 -12.91 16.91 -22.09
C HIS A 230 -12.71 17.48 -23.50
N GLY A 231 -12.33 16.61 -24.44
CA GLY A 231 -12.09 17.01 -25.83
C GLY A 231 -10.75 17.69 -26.08
N THR A 232 -9.96 17.95 -25.04
CA THR A 232 -8.61 18.51 -25.20
C THR A 232 -7.69 17.49 -25.85
N ARG A 233 -7.00 17.93 -26.91
CA ARG A 233 -5.92 17.17 -27.58
C ARG A 233 -6.33 15.75 -27.98
N GLY A 234 -7.58 15.60 -28.43
CA GLY A 234 -8.09 14.36 -29.03
C GLY A 234 -8.53 13.28 -28.04
N LEU A 235 -8.52 13.55 -26.73
CA LEU A 235 -9.05 12.62 -25.73
C LEU A 235 -10.56 12.77 -25.54
N ARG A 236 -11.21 11.69 -25.13
CA ARG A 236 -12.63 11.70 -24.75
C ARG A 236 -12.80 11.05 -23.39
N ILE A 237 -13.39 11.79 -22.45
CA ILE A 237 -13.72 11.26 -21.14
C ILE A 237 -15.03 10.46 -21.27
N VAL A 238 -14.99 9.18 -20.91
CA VAL A 238 -16.14 8.27 -20.96
C VAL A 238 -16.54 7.72 -19.58
N GLY A 239 -15.81 8.10 -18.54
CA GLY A 239 -16.10 7.75 -17.16
C GLY A 239 -15.22 8.55 -16.20
N LEU A 240 -15.61 8.61 -14.94
CA LEU A 240 -14.86 9.25 -13.87
C LEU A 240 -14.56 8.27 -12.74
N ALA A 241 -13.39 8.40 -12.14
CA ALA A 241 -13.04 7.77 -10.88
C ALA A 241 -12.68 8.87 -9.87
N GLU A 242 -13.40 8.94 -8.76
CA GLU A 242 -13.28 10.07 -7.85
C GLU A 242 -13.70 9.66 -6.44
N ASP A 243 -13.28 10.41 -5.43
CA ASP A 243 -13.72 10.16 -4.07
C ASP A 243 -15.17 10.66 -3.83
N ALA A 244 -15.58 10.69 -2.57
CA ALA A 244 -16.91 11.08 -2.13
C ALA A 244 -17.06 12.60 -1.86
N ALA A 245 -16.17 13.45 -2.38
CA ALA A 245 -16.19 14.87 -2.14
C ALA A 245 -17.47 15.54 -2.66
N ARG A 246 -17.93 16.55 -1.92
CA ARG A 246 -19.24 17.18 -2.13
C ARG A 246 -19.30 18.03 -3.40
N TYR A 247 -18.16 18.47 -3.93
CA TYR A 247 -18.09 19.32 -5.12
C TYR A 247 -18.12 18.54 -6.43
N TYR A 248 -17.91 17.22 -6.43
CA TYR A 248 -17.85 16.49 -7.69
C TYR A 248 -19.20 16.42 -8.41
N SER A 249 -20.30 16.13 -7.72
CA SER A 249 -21.62 16.12 -8.37
C SER A 249 -22.01 17.49 -8.93
N PRO A 250 -21.81 18.63 -8.22
CA PRO A 250 -21.92 19.95 -8.81
C PRO A 250 -20.97 20.19 -10.01
N SER A 251 -19.72 19.68 -9.95
CA SER A 251 -18.75 19.88 -11.04
C SER A 251 -19.17 19.24 -12.36
N LEU A 252 -19.90 18.12 -12.32
CA LEU A 252 -20.47 17.49 -13.50
C LEU A 252 -21.53 18.38 -14.16
N GLN A 253 -22.37 19.03 -13.34
CA GLN A 253 -23.40 19.93 -13.84
C GLN A 253 -22.78 21.18 -14.47
N GLU A 254 -21.74 21.72 -13.84
CA GLU A 254 -20.99 22.86 -14.37
C GLU A 254 -20.28 22.50 -15.68
N ALA A 255 -19.59 21.36 -15.74
CA ALA A 255 -18.94 20.90 -16.96
C ALA A 255 -19.96 20.70 -18.11
N ALA A 256 -21.11 20.09 -17.83
CA ALA A 256 -22.18 19.95 -18.82
C ALA A 256 -22.71 21.30 -19.32
N SER A 257 -22.86 22.28 -18.43
CA SER A 257 -23.26 23.65 -18.78
C SER A 257 -22.25 24.31 -19.72
N LEU A 258 -20.96 24.22 -19.40
CA LEU A 258 -19.86 24.83 -20.17
C LEU A 258 -19.68 24.18 -21.55
N LEU A 259 -19.85 22.86 -21.64
CA LEU A 259 -19.69 22.13 -22.90
C LEU A 259 -20.89 22.31 -23.85
N GLY A 260 -22.05 22.73 -23.34
CA GLY A 260 -23.26 22.92 -24.14
C GLY A 260 -23.83 21.61 -24.73
N GLU A 261 -23.38 20.46 -24.22
CA GLU A 261 -23.84 19.11 -24.56
C GLU A 261 -24.21 18.33 -23.29
N GLU A 262 -24.93 17.23 -23.45
CA GLU A 262 -25.23 16.34 -22.33
C GLU A 262 -23.96 15.59 -21.91
N PHE A 263 -23.15 16.22 -21.05
CA PHE A 263 -21.97 15.61 -20.44
C PHE A 263 -22.43 14.75 -19.24
N SER A 264 -22.81 13.51 -19.54
CA SER A 264 -23.24 12.52 -18.55
C SER A 264 -22.40 11.25 -18.69
N VAL A 265 -21.37 11.15 -17.85
CA VAL A 265 -20.45 10.01 -17.84
C VAL A 265 -20.65 9.19 -16.55
N PRO A 266 -20.54 7.85 -16.60
CA PRO A 266 -20.62 7.03 -15.40
C PRO A 266 -19.51 7.38 -14.41
N VAL A 267 -19.86 7.41 -13.13
CA VAL A 267 -18.94 7.71 -12.02
C VAL A 267 -18.67 6.44 -11.23
N GLN A 268 -17.40 6.19 -10.95
CA GLN A 268 -16.92 5.20 -10.00
C GLN A 268 -16.41 5.92 -8.76
N LYS A 269 -16.99 5.63 -7.60
CA LYS A 269 -16.49 6.15 -6.33
C LYS A 269 -15.30 5.36 -5.84
N ASP A 270 -14.27 6.04 -5.35
CA ASP A 270 -13.07 5.39 -4.88
C ASP A 270 -13.36 4.48 -3.67
N VAL A 271 -13.08 3.20 -3.87
CA VAL A 271 -13.24 2.17 -2.86
C VAL A 271 -12.21 2.30 -1.74
N TRP A 272 -11.03 2.88 -2.00
CA TRP A 272 -9.99 3.02 -0.98
C TRP A 272 -10.44 3.97 0.13
N HIS A 273 -10.92 5.18 -0.20
CA HIS A 273 -11.43 6.12 0.80
C HIS A 273 -12.58 5.54 1.63
N VAL A 274 -13.46 4.76 0.99
CA VAL A 274 -14.57 4.07 1.66
C VAL A 274 -14.06 3.04 2.67
N LEU A 275 -13.13 2.18 2.25
CA LEU A 275 -12.56 1.13 3.09
C LEU A 275 -11.67 1.71 4.20
N ALA A 276 -10.93 2.78 3.92
CA ALA A 276 -10.14 3.51 4.91
C ALA A 276 -11.03 4.10 6.00
N ARG A 277 -12.14 4.75 5.63
CA ARG A 277 -13.13 5.29 6.58
C ARG A 277 -13.79 4.19 7.42
N ALA A 278 -14.16 3.06 6.79
CA ALA A 278 -14.73 1.91 7.49
C ALA A 278 -13.71 1.30 8.48
N GLY A 279 -12.45 1.13 8.06
CA GLY A 279 -11.36 0.67 8.91
C GLY A 279 -11.10 1.60 10.09
N GLN A 280 -11.09 2.91 9.86
CA GLN A 280 -10.96 3.90 10.95
C GLN A 280 -12.13 3.83 11.92
N THR A 281 -13.35 3.57 11.43
CA THR A 281 -14.54 3.39 12.27
C THR A 281 -14.40 2.16 13.18
N VAL A 282 -13.88 1.04 12.66
CA VAL A 282 -13.56 -0.16 13.46
C VAL A 282 -12.57 0.19 14.56
N ILE A 283 -11.45 0.83 14.21
CA ILE A 283 -10.40 1.22 15.15
C ILE A 283 -10.95 2.14 16.24
N ASP A 284 -11.78 3.12 15.89
CA ASP A 284 -12.34 4.07 16.84
C ASP A 284 -13.29 3.41 17.84
N VAL A 285 -14.19 2.54 17.35
CA VAL A 285 -15.14 1.81 18.21
C VAL A 285 -14.40 0.82 19.11
N GLU A 286 -13.40 0.11 18.59
CA GLU A 286 -12.55 -0.79 19.40
C GLU A 286 -11.81 -0.04 20.51
N ARG A 287 -11.20 1.12 20.19
CA ARG A 287 -10.57 1.97 21.21
C ARG A 287 -11.56 2.49 22.25
N MET A 288 -12.83 2.69 21.89
CA MET A 288 -13.88 3.06 22.86
C MET A 288 -14.23 1.87 23.75
N ALA A 289 -14.39 0.68 23.17
CA ALA A 289 -14.65 -0.57 23.89
C ALA A 289 -13.54 -0.87 24.91
N LEU A 290 -12.28 -0.88 24.47
CA LEU A 290 -11.14 -1.17 25.36
C LEU A 290 -10.98 -0.13 26.48
N ARG A 291 -11.28 1.14 26.23
CA ARG A 291 -11.27 2.17 27.27
C ARG A 291 -12.36 1.95 28.31
N LYS A 292 -13.56 1.58 27.88
CA LYS A 292 -14.69 1.27 28.77
C LYS A 292 -14.41 0.01 29.59
N LEU A 293 -13.88 -1.03 28.97
CA LEU A 293 -13.47 -2.25 29.65
C LEU A 293 -12.41 -1.96 30.73
N GLY A 294 -11.37 -1.21 30.39
CA GLY A 294 -10.35 -0.82 31.39
C GLY A 294 -10.89 0.05 32.53
N GLN A 295 -11.93 0.85 32.29
CA GLN A 295 -12.62 1.61 33.35
C GLN A 295 -13.42 0.69 34.27
N ALA A 296 -14.18 -0.26 33.71
CA ALA A 296 -14.93 -1.25 34.47
C ALA A 296 -14.00 -2.14 35.30
N GLU A 297 -12.90 -2.62 34.72
CA GLU A 297 -11.87 -3.38 35.44
C GLU A 297 -11.27 -2.59 36.61
N ALA A 298 -10.91 -1.32 36.39
CA ALA A 298 -10.36 -0.47 37.43
C ALA A 298 -11.37 -0.20 38.57
N GLN A 299 -12.66 -0.03 38.23
CA GLN A 299 -13.73 0.09 39.22
C GLN A 299 -13.90 -1.22 40.01
N GLY A 300 -13.91 -2.36 39.34
CA GLY A 300 -14.00 -3.68 39.98
C GLY A 300 -12.85 -3.91 40.96
N GLN A 301 -11.61 -3.62 40.54
CA GLN A 301 -10.43 -3.71 41.40
C GLN A 301 -10.50 -2.76 42.61
N ALA A 302 -11.09 -1.57 42.45
CA ALA A 302 -11.26 -0.64 43.57
C ALA A 302 -12.29 -1.12 44.60
N LEU A 303 -13.25 -1.96 44.19
CA LEU A 303 -14.22 -2.59 45.09
C LEU A 303 -13.63 -3.81 45.81
N GLU A 304 -12.60 -4.45 45.25
CA GLU A 304 -11.90 -5.57 45.89
C GLU A 304 -11.23 -5.12 47.20
N GLY A 305 -11.78 -5.59 48.33
CA GLY A 305 -11.27 -5.26 49.67
C GLY A 305 -11.79 -3.94 50.24
N ALA A 306 -12.62 -3.20 49.51
CA ALA A 306 -13.37 -2.08 50.06
C ALA A 306 -14.55 -2.56 50.93
N PRO A 307 -15.03 -1.75 51.90
CA PRO A 307 -16.32 -2.01 52.55
C PRO A 307 -17.45 -2.10 51.53
N TRP A 308 -18.43 -2.97 51.79
CA TRP A 308 -19.59 -3.12 50.92
C TRP A 308 -20.32 -1.78 50.73
N ASP A 309 -20.41 -1.35 49.47
CA ASP A 309 -21.18 -0.20 49.02
C ASP A 309 -22.03 -0.65 47.82
N GLU A 310 -23.34 -0.75 48.06
CA GLU A 310 -24.32 -1.20 47.09
C GLU A 310 -24.39 -0.28 45.86
N ALA A 311 -24.28 1.04 46.06
CA ALA A 311 -24.33 2.01 44.96
C ALA A 311 -23.07 1.91 44.08
N ALA A 312 -21.91 1.73 44.70
CA ALA A 312 -20.66 1.55 43.97
C ALA A 312 -20.62 0.22 43.20
N PHE A 313 -21.20 -0.86 43.77
CA PHE A 313 -21.36 -2.13 43.07
C PHE A 313 -22.27 -2.02 41.84
N TYR A 314 -23.44 -1.38 41.97
CA TYR A 314 -24.33 -1.20 40.82
C TYR A 314 -23.71 -0.32 39.74
N ALA A 315 -23.01 0.76 40.12
CA ALA A 315 -22.30 1.60 39.15
C ALA A 315 -21.21 0.84 38.38
N TRP A 316 -20.50 -0.07 39.05
CA TRP A 316 -19.55 -0.96 38.39
C TRP A 316 -20.26 -1.96 37.45
N ALA A 317 -21.34 -2.59 37.91
CA ALA A 317 -22.09 -3.56 37.11
C ALA A 317 -22.65 -2.94 35.82
N ASP A 318 -23.21 -1.72 35.92
CA ASP A 318 -23.68 -0.97 34.75
C ASP A 318 -22.52 -0.64 33.79
N ALA A 319 -21.36 -0.24 34.34
CA ALA A 319 -20.18 0.07 33.52
C ALA A 319 -19.58 -1.16 32.84
N ASP A 320 -19.61 -2.32 33.50
CA ASP A 320 -19.18 -3.63 32.98
C ASP A 320 -20.10 -4.09 31.85
N GLU A 321 -21.43 -4.00 32.06
CA GLU A 321 -22.43 -4.33 31.03
C GLU A 321 -22.29 -3.42 29.80
N GLU A 322 -22.12 -2.11 30.00
CA GLU A 322 -21.84 -1.16 28.91
C GLU A 322 -20.56 -1.51 28.13
N ALA A 323 -19.50 -1.91 28.84
CA ALA A 323 -18.22 -2.27 28.23
C ALA A 323 -18.33 -3.54 27.38
N GLU A 324 -18.94 -4.60 27.92
CA GLU A 324 -19.17 -5.86 27.23
C GLU A 324 -20.05 -5.67 25.98
N ALA A 325 -21.12 -4.87 26.10
CA ALA A 325 -21.97 -4.54 24.95
C ALA A 325 -21.18 -3.84 23.83
N LEU A 326 -20.26 -2.93 24.18
CA LEU A 326 -19.45 -2.22 23.20
C LEU A 326 -18.35 -3.10 22.58
N VAL A 327 -17.80 -4.06 23.34
CA VAL A 327 -16.88 -5.09 22.82
C VAL A 327 -17.58 -6.00 21.81
N ALA A 328 -18.78 -6.50 22.15
CA ALA A 328 -19.59 -7.31 21.25
C ALA A 328 -19.90 -6.55 19.95
N MET A 329 -20.35 -5.30 20.07
CA MET A 329 -20.63 -4.42 18.93
C MET A 329 -19.38 -4.17 18.07
N SER A 330 -18.21 -4.01 18.68
CA SER A 330 -16.94 -3.88 17.95
C SER A 330 -16.62 -5.12 17.11
N GLY A 331 -16.90 -6.32 17.65
CA GLY A 331 -16.79 -7.59 16.93
C GLY A 331 -17.73 -7.68 15.73
N GLU A 332 -19.01 -7.34 15.92
CA GLU A 332 -20.00 -7.30 14.84
C GLU A 332 -19.65 -6.27 13.76
N LEU A 333 -19.21 -5.08 14.16
CA LEU A 333 -18.75 -4.05 13.22
C LEU A 333 -17.58 -4.57 12.37
N ARG A 334 -16.60 -5.24 12.97
CA ARG A 334 -15.46 -5.81 12.24
C ARG A 334 -15.91 -6.86 11.24
N PHE A 335 -16.88 -7.70 11.60
CA PHE A 335 -17.47 -8.68 10.69
C PHE A 335 -18.10 -7.99 9.48
N TRP A 336 -19.00 -7.02 9.70
CA TRP A 336 -19.67 -6.32 8.62
C TRP A 336 -18.73 -5.49 7.75
N VAL A 337 -17.71 -4.88 8.34
CA VAL A 337 -16.65 -4.23 7.55
C VAL A 337 -15.89 -5.26 6.71
N GLY A 338 -15.63 -6.47 7.23
CA GLY A 338 -15.09 -7.57 6.43
C GLY A 338 -15.98 -7.93 5.22
N CYS A 339 -17.30 -7.95 5.41
CA CYS A 339 -18.26 -8.11 4.31
C CYS A 339 -18.21 -6.94 3.31
N LEU A 340 -17.99 -5.71 3.77
CA LEU A 340 -17.80 -4.55 2.89
C LEU A 340 -16.58 -4.70 1.99
N TYR A 341 -15.46 -5.21 2.52
CA TYR A 341 -14.29 -5.53 1.70
C TYR A 341 -14.65 -6.52 0.59
N ASP A 342 -15.35 -7.61 0.92
CA ASP A 342 -15.75 -8.64 -0.05
C ASP A 342 -16.75 -8.10 -1.10
N ALA A 343 -17.69 -7.23 -0.70
CA ALA A 343 -18.66 -6.59 -1.59
C ALA A 343 -18.03 -5.68 -2.65
N LEU A 344 -16.82 -5.18 -2.40
CA LEU A 344 -16.09 -4.28 -3.29
C LEU A 344 -14.99 -5.00 -4.10
N GLU A 345 -14.89 -6.34 -3.99
CA GLU A 345 -13.92 -7.13 -4.75
C GLU A 345 -14.35 -7.37 -6.20
N ILE A 346 -13.38 -7.38 -7.13
CA ILE A 346 -13.61 -7.78 -8.53
C ILE A 346 -13.60 -9.32 -8.66
N VAL A 347 -12.81 -9.99 -7.83
CA VAL A 347 -12.57 -11.44 -7.93
C VAL A 347 -12.72 -12.06 -6.54
N ASP A 348 -13.54 -13.10 -6.43
CA ASP A 348 -13.62 -13.91 -5.22
C ASP A 348 -12.25 -14.57 -4.96
N GLY A 349 -11.63 -14.25 -3.83
CA GLY A 349 -10.28 -14.74 -3.51
C GLY A 349 -10.18 -16.26 -3.34
N ARG A 350 -11.29 -16.94 -3.04
CA ARG A 350 -11.36 -18.39 -2.80
C ARG A 350 -11.62 -19.15 -4.09
N SER A 351 -12.68 -18.79 -4.82
CA SER A 351 -13.09 -19.49 -6.03
C SER A 351 -12.36 -19.00 -7.29
N GLY A 352 -11.88 -17.75 -7.29
CA GLY A 352 -11.38 -17.08 -8.48
C GLY A 352 -12.48 -16.55 -9.40
N GLU A 353 -13.74 -16.68 -9.01
CA GLU A 353 -14.86 -16.19 -9.79
C GLU A 353 -14.80 -14.68 -9.95
N ILE A 354 -14.99 -14.20 -11.17
CA ILE A 354 -15.14 -12.77 -11.44
C ILE A 354 -16.54 -12.40 -10.97
N ARG A 355 -16.63 -11.48 -10.00
CA ARG A 355 -17.88 -11.03 -9.42
C ARG A 355 -18.75 -10.35 -10.47
N ASP A 356 -20.04 -10.60 -10.41
CA ASP A 356 -21.04 -9.82 -11.15
C ASP A 356 -21.58 -8.66 -10.29
N ARG A 357 -22.20 -7.69 -10.96
CA ARG A 357 -22.76 -6.51 -10.28
C ARG A 357 -23.90 -6.86 -9.33
N GLU A 358 -24.70 -7.86 -9.64
CA GLU A 358 -25.89 -8.21 -8.86
C GLU A 358 -25.50 -8.82 -7.52
N ILE A 359 -24.55 -9.75 -7.51
CA ILE A 359 -23.97 -10.37 -6.31
C ILE A 359 -23.34 -9.31 -5.43
N ASN A 360 -22.45 -8.47 -5.99
CA ASN A 360 -21.77 -7.45 -5.18
C ASN A 360 -22.75 -6.39 -4.66
N GLN A 361 -23.77 -6.02 -5.44
CA GLN A 361 -24.82 -5.13 -4.97
C GLN A 361 -25.60 -5.75 -3.81
N TRP A 362 -25.99 -7.03 -3.92
CA TRP A 362 -26.64 -7.74 -2.83
C TRP A 362 -25.76 -7.80 -1.57
N LEU A 363 -24.48 -8.15 -1.69
CA LEU A 363 -23.54 -8.15 -0.55
C LEU A 363 -23.40 -6.76 0.08
N LEU A 364 -23.28 -5.72 -0.73
CA LEU A 364 -23.18 -4.34 -0.25
C LEU A 364 -24.45 -3.93 0.53
N ASP A 365 -25.61 -4.33 0.03
CA ASP A 365 -26.90 -4.01 0.63
C ASP A 365 -27.09 -4.72 1.98
N GLU A 366 -26.78 -6.02 2.03
CA GLU A 366 -26.79 -6.79 3.28
C GLU A 366 -25.80 -6.22 4.29
N THR A 367 -24.62 -5.80 3.83
CA THR A 367 -23.61 -5.18 4.68
C THR A 367 -24.11 -3.86 5.27
N ILE A 368 -24.69 -2.98 4.45
CA ILE A 368 -25.28 -1.72 4.92
C ILE A 368 -26.43 -1.99 5.90
N GLN A 369 -27.27 -2.98 5.63
CA GLN A 369 -28.36 -3.37 6.51
C GLN A 369 -27.85 -3.90 7.86
N GLY A 370 -26.83 -4.75 7.85
CA GLY A 370 -26.17 -5.26 9.04
C GLY A 370 -25.55 -4.15 9.89
N LEU A 371 -24.81 -3.24 9.25
CA LEU A 371 -24.25 -2.05 9.92
C LEU A 371 -25.34 -1.17 10.54
N ARG A 372 -26.51 -1.04 9.90
CA ARG A 372 -27.63 -0.23 10.39
C ARG A 372 -28.23 -0.78 11.69
N GLN A 373 -28.08 -2.07 11.98
CA GLN A 373 -28.57 -2.68 13.22
C GLN A 373 -27.70 -2.34 14.43
N LEU A 374 -26.48 -1.84 14.22
CA LEU A 374 -25.56 -1.46 15.29
C LEU A 374 -25.82 -0.02 15.73
N ASP A 375 -26.41 0.16 16.91
CA ASP A 375 -26.73 1.49 17.44
C ASP A 375 -25.49 2.20 18.01
N HIS A 376 -24.71 2.81 17.11
CA HIS A 376 -23.58 3.66 17.49
C HIS A 376 -23.46 4.88 16.57
N PRO A 377 -23.24 6.10 17.11
CA PRO A 377 -23.18 7.33 16.30
C PRO A 377 -22.16 7.26 15.15
N ARG A 378 -20.98 6.67 15.39
CA ARG A 378 -19.95 6.53 14.34
C ARG A 378 -20.36 5.54 13.24
N ILE A 379 -21.06 4.46 13.61
CA ILE A 379 -21.54 3.47 12.65
C ILE A 379 -22.68 4.06 11.83
N ARG A 380 -23.61 4.80 12.45
CA ARG A 380 -24.64 5.56 11.73
C ARG A 380 -24.04 6.54 10.72
N SER A 381 -22.98 7.27 11.10
CA SER A 381 -22.27 8.16 10.16
C SER A 381 -21.62 7.39 9.00
N LEU A 382 -21.07 6.21 9.24
CA LEU A 382 -20.53 5.34 8.19
C LEU A 382 -21.64 4.84 7.25
N VAL A 383 -22.78 4.39 7.80
CA VAL A 383 -23.94 3.95 7.03
C VAL A 383 -24.45 5.06 6.11
N THR A 384 -24.67 6.28 6.63
CA THR A 384 -25.09 7.42 5.81
C THR A 384 -24.09 7.74 4.70
N TYR A 385 -22.80 7.61 4.99
CA TYR A 385 -21.75 7.82 4.00
C TYR A 385 -21.79 6.75 2.89
N LEU A 386 -21.92 5.48 3.24
CA LEU A 386 -22.04 4.36 2.29
C LEU A 386 -23.29 4.49 1.41
N GLU A 387 -24.43 4.81 2.02
CA GLU A 387 -25.70 5.01 1.31
C GLU A 387 -25.61 6.12 0.28
N GLY A 388 -24.94 7.23 0.61
CA GLY A 388 -24.77 8.37 -0.28
C GLY A 388 -23.98 8.06 -1.55
N GLN A 389 -23.13 7.02 -1.52
CA GLN A 389 -22.27 6.65 -2.65
C GLN A 389 -22.67 5.30 -3.30
N ARG A 390 -23.67 4.62 -2.74
CA ARG A 390 -24.01 3.22 -3.03
C ARG A 390 -24.14 2.88 -4.51
N GLN A 391 -24.76 3.75 -5.30
CA GLN A 391 -25.01 3.48 -6.72
C GLN A 391 -23.73 3.46 -7.57
N GLU A 392 -22.73 4.24 -7.14
CA GLU A 392 -21.49 4.53 -7.88
C GLU A 392 -20.30 3.72 -7.36
N LEU A 393 -20.47 2.94 -6.29
CA LEU A 393 -19.39 2.09 -5.73
C LEU A 393 -19.05 0.89 -6.60
N LEU A 394 -19.98 0.45 -7.46
CA LEU A 394 -19.85 -0.79 -8.26
C LEU A 394 -19.82 -0.55 -9.78
N THR A 395 -19.70 0.70 -10.22
CA THR A 395 -19.65 1.07 -11.65
C THR A 395 -18.52 0.35 -12.40
N PHE A 396 -17.42 0.04 -11.73
CA PHE A 396 -16.30 -0.74 -12.28
C PHE A 396 -16.74 -2.13 -12.77
N LEU A 397 -17.78 -2.74 -12.20
CA LEU A 397 -18.30 -4.03 -12.64
C LEU A 397 -19.07 -3.91 -13.95
N ASP A 398 -19.75 -2.80 -14.19
CA ASP A 398 -20.42 -2.55 -15.48
C ASP A 398 -19.39 -2.36 -16.60
N TRP A 399 -18.35 -1.59 -16.32
CA TRP A 399 -17.23 -1.43 -17.25
C TRP A 399 -16.52 -2.76 -17.51
N LEU A 400 -16.30 -3.56 -16.46
CA LEU A 400 -15.69 -4.87 -16.59
C LEU A 400 -16.54 -5.79 -17.46
N GLU A 401 -17.85 -5.85 -17.24
CA GLU A 401 -18.76 -6.72 -18.01
C GLU A 401 -18.66 -6.42 -19.51
N VAL A 402 -18.70 -5.13 -19.89
CA VAL A 402 -18.52 -4.72 -21.30
C VAL A 402 -17.15 -5.15 -21.84
N ARG A 403 -16.07 -4.93 -21.06
CA ARG A 403 -14.70 -5.28 -21.47
C ARG A 403 -14.45 -6.78 -21.52
N MET A 404 -15.24 -7.58 -20.80
CA MET A 404 -15.15 -9.04 -20.81
C MET A 404 -15.83 -9.68 -22.03
N ILE A 405 -16.75 -8.99 -22.73
CA ILE A 405 -17.47 -9.57 -23.90
C ILE A 405 -16.53 -10.12 -24.97
N PRO A 406 -15.52 -9.38 -25.49
CA PRO A 406 -14.61 -9.90 -26.51
C PRO A 406 -13.81 -11.12 -26.00
N TRP A 407 -13.40 -11.09 -24.73
CA TRP A 407 -12.66 -12.18 -24.11
C TRP A 407 -13.53 -13.43 -23.94
N ARG A 408 -14.79 -13.29 -23.52
CA ARG A 408 -15.75 -14.40 -23.40
C ARG A 408 -16.05 -15.02 -24.77
N ARG A 409 -16.16 -14.20 -25.82
CA ARG A 409 -16.31 -14.68 -27.22
C ARG A 409 -15.07 -15.43 -27.71
N TRP A 410 -13.88 -14.96 -27.38
CA TRP A 410 -12.63 -15.63 -27.73
C TRP A 410 -12.49 -16.96 -26.99
N SER A 411 -12.66 -16.95 -25.66
CA SER A 411 -12.52 -18.14 -24.83
C SER A 411 -13.52 -19.24 -25.20
N ALA A 412 -14.75 -18.88 -25.57
CA ALA A 412 -15.74 -19.85 -26.08
C ALA A 412 -15.32 -20.55 -27.39
N ARG A 413 -14.44 -19.95 -28.20
CA ARG A 413 -13.90 -20.59 -29.41
C ARG A 413 -12.74 -21.53 -29.11
N VAL A 414 -11.95 -21.20 -28.07
CA VAL A 414 -10.75 -21.96 -27.69
C VAL A 414 -11.10 -23.12 -26.76
N PHE A 415 -12.05 -22.92 -25.84
CA PHE A 415 -12.54 -23.88 -24.88
C PHE A 415 -14.04 -24.13 -25.13
N PRO A 416 -14.40 -25.13 -25.96
CA PRO A 416 -15.79 -25.45 -26.26
C PRO A 416 -16.56 -25.98 -25.04
N ASP A 417 -15.86 -26.68 -24.13
CA ASP A 417 -16.44 -27.12 -22.87
C ASP A 417 -16.58 -25.94 -21.89
N GLU A 418 -17.79 -25.75 -21.39
CA GLU A 418 -18.12 -24.64 -20.51
C GLU A 418 -17.42 -24.72 -19.14
N ARG A 419 -17.22 -25.94 -18.60
CA ARG A 419 -16.58 -26.13 -17.30
C ARG A 419 -15.09 -25.85 -17.39
N GLU A 420 -14.42 -26.31 -18.45
CA GLU A 420 -13.03 -25.98 -18.72
C GLU A 420 -12.83 -24.47 -18.90
N ARG A 421 -13.74 -23.82 -19.64
CA ARG A 421 -13.72 -22.36 -19.82
C ARG A 421 -13.88 -21.61 -18.51
N ALA A 422 -14.85 -22.00 -17.68
CA ALA A 422 -15.11 -21.38 -16.38
C ALA A 422 -13.92 -21.59 -15.42
N PHE A 423 -13.37 -22.80 -15.38
CA PHE A 423 -12.19 -23.13 -14.58
C PHE A 423 -10.97 -22.31 -15.01
N PHE A 424 -10.72 -22.18 -16.32
CA PHE A 424 -9.64 -21.36 -16.86
C PHE A 424 -9.82 -19.89 -16.50
N GLN A 425 -11.03 -19.33 -16.69
CA GLN A 425 -11.35 -17.96 -16.31
C GLN A 425 -11.05 -17.72 -14.83
N ALA A 426 -11.56 -18.59 -13.97
CA ALA A 426 -11.41 -18.45 -12.53
C ALA A 426 -9.94 -18.55 -12.08
N THR A 427 -9.18 -19.46 -12.70
CA THR A 427 -7.74 -19.61 -12.42
C THR A 427 -6.97 -18.36 -12.80
N VAL A 428 -7.22 -17.80 -13.99
CA VAL A 428 -6.55 -16.57 -14.46
C VAL A 428 -6.93 -15.37 -13.60
N ALA A 429 -8.22 -15.20 -13.30
CA ALA A 429 -8.71 -14.10 -12.47
C ALA A 429 -8.14 -14.17 -11.05
N ARG A 430 -8.09 -15.36 -10.43
CA ARG A 430 -7.47 -15.56 -9.12
C ARG A 430 -5.98 -15.24 -9.15
N ALA A 431 -5.24 -15.74 -10.15
CA ALA A 431 -3.83 -15.45 -10.29
C ALA A 431 -3.56 -13.95 -10.45
N TRP A 432 -4.37 -13.26 -11.25
CA TRP A 432 -4.32 -11.81 -11.40
C TRP A 432 -4.58 -11.10 -10.06
N ARG A 433 -5.64 -11.47 -9.34
CA ARG A 433 -6.01 -10.84 -8.06
C ARG A 433 -4.96 -11.03 -6.98
N LEU A 434 -4.38 -12.24 -6.88
CA LEU A 434 -3.28 -12.52 -5.94
C LEU A 434 -2.02 -11.72 -6.30
N SER A 435 -1.67 -11.65 -7.59
CA SER A 435 -0.57 -10.80 -8.06
C SER A 435 -0.77 -9.33 -7.70
N ARG A 436 -2.00 -8.80 -7.87
CA ARG A 436 -2.34 -7.44 -7.45
C ARG A 436 -2.26 -7.24 -5.94
N ALA A 437 -2.67 -8.23 -5.14
CA ALA A 437 -2.50 -8.19 -3.69
C ALA A 437 -1.02 -7.98 -3.30
N LEU A 438 -0.11 -8.70 -3.97
CA LEU A 438 1.33 -8.60 -3.73
C LEU A 438 1.90 -7.24 -4.13
N VAL A 439 1.51 -6.73 -5.30
CA VAL A 439 1.93 -5.39 -5.78
C VAL A 439 1.46 -4.30 -4.80
N ASN A 440 0.25 -4.44 -4.27
CA ASN A 440 -0.34 -3.49 -3.31
C ASN A 440 0.18 -3.71 -1.87
N GLY A 441 1.21 -4.53 -1.66
CA GLY A 441 1.84 -4.70 -0.36
C GLY A 441 1.12 -5.64 0.62
N HIS A 442 0.09 -6.36 0.20
CA HIS A 442 -0.55 -7.40 1.02
C HIS A 442 0.33 -8.65 1.06
N ALA A 443 1.33 -8.64 1.95
CA ALA A 443 2.32 -9.71 2.08
C ALA A 443 1.75 -11.05 2.58
N GLY A 444 0.53 -11.08 3.14
CA GLY A 444 -0.13 -12.30 3.63
C GLY A 444 -0.63 -13.26 2.54
N PHE A 445 -0.49 -12.90 1.27
CA PHE A 445 -0.88 -13.72 0.11
C PHE A 445 0.34 -14.29 -0.67
N ARG A 446 1.55 -14.22 -0.10
CA ARG A 446 2.75 -14.85 -0.67
C ARG A 446 2.79 -16.35 -0.44
#